data_AF-A0A2U8FDD0-F1
#
_entry.id   AF-A0A2U8FDD0-F1
#
_cell.length_a   1.000
_cell.length_b   1.000
_cell.length_c   1.000
_cell.angle_alpha   90.00
_cell.angle_beta   90.00
_cell.angle_gamma   90.00
#
_symmetry.space_group_name_H-M   'P 1'
#
loop_
_entity.id
_entity.type
_entity.pdbx_description
1 polymer ?
#
loop_
_entity_poly.entity_id
_entity_poly.type
_entity_poly.pdbx_seq_one_letter_code
_entity_poly.pdbx_strand_id
1 'polypeptide(L)'
;MSIKLTIFRIYFPQIKAKLRDSKKAYRLGEWELLEDLLGLKTLSFSKKSFDKNIKSFKFSKNSYIQKLNISIQSLSQSFGVSGRLDSEYYQVKYERNEAVIKSKPYARLKDIVAIKKSIEPGSEAYRENEIPFIRVSNLNPFEIGSSEICLDSNDFREGELESLYPKKDTILLRMIALALHIMWKKI
;
A
#
# COMPACT_ATOMS: atom_id res chain seq x y z
N MET A 1 39.22 -8.91 21.57
CA MET A 1 39.62 -8.37 20.25
C MET A 1 38.40 -7.67 19.66
N SER A 2 38.38 -6.34 19.61
CA SER A 2 37.18 -5.56 19.26
C SER A 2 37.24 -5.11 17.80
N ILE A 3 36.27 -5.54 16.98
CA ILE A 3 36.21 -5.23 15.55
C ILE A 3 35.59 -3.82 15.39
N LYS A 4 36.41 -2.84 14.98
CA LYS A 4 35.94 -1.50 14.61
C LYS A 4 35.28 -1.58 13.23
N LEU A 5 33.96 -1.43 13.18
CA LEU A 5 33.22 -1.29 11.92
C LEU A 5 33.41 0.13 11.37
N THR A 6 34.25 0.29 10.35
CA THR A 6 34.44 1.58 9.68
C THR A 6 33.31 1.81 8.68
N ILE A 7 32.33 2.64 9.04
CA ILE A 7 31.26 3.05 8.14
C ILE A 7 31.81 4.06 7.13
N PHE A 8 31.99 3.64 5.88
CA PHE A 8 32.25 4.57 4.78
C PHE A 8 30.96 5.30 4.41
N ARG A 9 30.89 6.60 4.74
CA ARG A 9 29.78 7.46 4.33
C ARG A 9 29.95 7.82 2.86
N ILE A 10 29.35 7.02 1.98
CA ILE A 10 29.42 7.27 0.53
C ILE A 10 28.70 8.58 0.22
N TYR A 11 29.48 9.62 -0.10
CA TYR A 11 28.97 10.94 -0.44
C TYR A 11 28.64 10.96 -1.93
N PHE A 12 27.36 10.80 -2.28
CA PHE A 12 26.87 10.99 -3.65
C PHE A 12 26.29 12.40 -3.80
N PRO A 13 27.08 13.41 -4.22
CA PRO A 13 26.61 14.79 -4.36
C PRO A 13 25.43 14.92 -5.34
N GLN A 14 25.37 14.02 -6.33
CA GLN A 14 24.27 13.95 -7.30
C GLN A 14 22.93 13.57 -6.66
N ILE A 15 22.92 12.66 -5.68
CA ILE A 15 21.71 12.27 -4.94
C ILE A 15 21.24 13.42 -4.03
N LYS A 16 22.18 14.09 -3.34
CA LYS A 16 21.84 15.27 -2.52
C LYS A 16 21.33 16.43 -3.36
N ALA A 17 21.87 16.64 -4.57
CA ALA A 17 21.37 17.64 -5.50
C ALA A 17 19.93 17.32 -5.93
N LYS A 18 19.67 16.10 -6.41
CA LYS A 18 18.32 15.65 -6.77
C LYS A 18 17.33 15.75 -5.62
N LEU A 19 17.75 15.44 -4.39
CA LEU A 19 16.90 15.56 -3.20
C LEU A 19 16.57 17.03 -2.87
N ARG A 20 17.54 17.95 -3.06
CA ARG A 20 17.31 19.40 -2.89
C ARG A 20 16.37 19.95 -3.95
N ASP A 21 16.52 19.51 -5.19
CA ASP A 21 15.68 19.96 -6.30
C ASP A 21 14.24 19.45 -6.14
N SER A 22 14.08 18.19 -5.74
CA SER A 22 12.78 17.62 -5.37
C SER A 22 12.11 18.39 -4.22
N LYS A 23 12.85 18.74 -3.16
CA LYS A 23 12.32 19.57 -2.06
C LYS A 23 11.93 20.98 -2.50
N LYS A 24 12.62 21.57 -3.47
CA LYS A 24 12.26 22.89 -4.02
C LYS A 24 10.99 22.82 -4.86
N ALA A 25 10.88 21.81 -5.73
CA ALA A 25 9.70 21.60 -6.57
C ALA A 25 8.45 21.32 -5.74
N TYR A 26 8.58 20.51 -4.68
CA TYR A 26 7.49 20.25 -3.74
C TYR A 26 7.00 21.54 -3.06
N ARG A 27 7.92 22.37 -2.53
CA ARG A 27 7.54 23.67 -1.95
C ARG A 27 6.90 24.60 -2.98
N LEU A 28 7.43 24.65 -4.20
CA LEU A 28 6.84 25.48 -5.25
C LEU A 28 5.40 25.06 -5.57
N GLY A 29 5.14 23.75 -5.66
CA GLY A 29 3.79 23.23 -5.82
C GLY A 29 2.88 23.55 -4.64
N GLU A 30 3.37 23.47 -3.40
CA GLU A 30 2.61 23.90 -2.21
C GLU A 30 2.27 25.40 -2.27
N TRP A 31 3.20 26.23 -2.72
CA TRP A 31 3.00 27.68 -2.85
C TRP A 31 2.00 28.03 -3.97
N GLU A 32 2.12 27.41 -5.15
CA GLU A 32 1.17 27.62 -6.25
C GLU A 32 -0.25 27.19 -5.85
N LEU A 33 -0.36 26.08 -5.13
CA LEU A 33 -1.65 25.57 -4.65
C LEU A 33 -2.24 26.49 -3.57
N LEU A 34 -1.41 27.09 -2.70
CA LEU A 34 -1.81 28.12 -1.75
C LEU A 34 -2.25 29.42 -2.42
N GLU A 35 -1.54 29.87 -3.46
CA GLU A 35 -1.90 31.07 -4.23
C GLU A 35 -3.24 30.89 -4.94
N ASP A 36 -3.47 29.72 -5.54
CA ASP A 36 -4.73 29.36 -6.18
C ASP A 36 -5.87 29.24 -5.15
N LEU A 37 -5.62 28.62 -3.99
CA LEU A 37 -6.62 28.42 -2.94
C LEU A 37 -7.05 29.75 -2.28
N LEU A 38 -6.12 30.69 -2.14
CA LEU A 38 -6.37 32.00 -1.53
C LEU A 38 -6.81 33.07 -2.55
N GLY A 39 -6.87 32.75 -3.85
CA GLY A 39 -7.24 33.70 -4.91
C GLY A 39 -6.28 34.89 -5.03
N LEU A 40 -5.07 34.78 -4.49
CA LEU A 40 -4.08 35.87 -4.43
C LEU A 40 -3.26 35.92 -5.72
N LYS A 41 -3.91 36.21 -6.86
CA LYS A 41 -3.21 36.30 -8.15
C LYS A 41 -2.33 37.55 -8.30
N THR A 42 -2.20 38.39 -7.27
CA THR A 42 -1.46 39.66 -7.32
C THR A 42 -0.82 40.02 -5.99
N LEU A 43 0.21 39.28 -5.54
CA LEU A 43 1.28 39.91 -4.75
C LEU A 43 2.62 39.66 -5.44
N SER A 44 2.91 40.57 -6.36
CA SER A 44 4.10 40.69 -7.19
C SER A 44 5.39 41.01 -6.41
N PHE A 45 5.65 40.34 -5.29
CA PHE A 45 6.78 40.65 -4.41
C PHE A 45 7.79 39.51 -4.25
N SER A 46 8.12 38.78 -5.33
CA SER A 46 9.42 38.06 -5.44
C SER A 46 9.76 37.55 -6.86
N LYS A 47 9.12 38.04 -7.93
CA LYS A 47 9.40 37.51 -9.28
C LYS A 47 10.81 37.91 -9.80
N LYS A 48 11.29 39.11 -9.44
CA LYS A 48 12.59 39.64 -9.91
C LYS A 48 13.83 38.93 -9.35
N SER A 49 13.76 38.34 -8.16
CA SER A 49 14.93 37.67 -7.55
C SER A 49 15.12 36.22 -8.03
N PHE A 50 14.08 35.60 -8.60
CA PHE A 50 14.12 34.22 -9.06
C PHE A 50 14.41 34.10 -10.56
N ASP A 51 13.92 35.05 -11.37
CA ASP A 51 14.08 35.06 -12.84
C ASP A 51 15.54 35.13 -13.31
N LYS A 52 16.46 35.69 -12.50
CA LYS A 52 17.87 35.82 -12.89
C LYS A 52 18.59 34.47 -12.98
N ASN A 53 18.10 33.46 -12.26
CA ASN A 53 18.68 32.11 -12.25
C ASN A 53 18.03 31.13 -13.26
N ILE A 54 16.93 31.51 -13.92
CA ILE A 54 16.26 30.65 -14.92
C ILE A 54 16.79 30.93 -16.34
N LYS A 55 17.29 32.14 -16.64
CA LYS A 55 17.81 32.47 -17.99
C LYS A 55 19.01 31.63 -18.44
N SER A 56 19.76 31.03 -17.51
CA SER A 56 20.86 30.10 -17.84
C SER A 56 20.39 28.64 -17.97
N PHE A 57 19.17 28.31 -17.56
CA PHE A 57 18.61 26.97 -17.66
C PHE A 57 17.81 26.84 -18.96
N LYS A 58 18.53 26.72 -20.09
CA LYS A 58 17.89 26.34 -21.36
C LYS A 58 17.40 24.89 -21.23
N PHE A 59 16.10 24.73 -20.96
CA PHE A 59 15.46 23.43 -21.06
C PHE A 59 15.50 22.98 -22.53
N SER A 60 16.25 21.92 -22.81
CA SER A 60 16.25 21.26 -24.11
C SER A 60 14.81 20.92 -24.48
N LYS A 61 14.34 21.48 -25.60
CA LYS A 61 12.94 21.37 -26.07
C LYS A 61 12.59 19.98 -26.63
N ASN A 62 13.38 18.94 -26.30
CA ASN A 62 13.22 17.57 -26.78
C ASN A 62 13.14 16.54 -25.64
N SER A 63 12.51 16.88 -24.52
CA SER A 63 12.08 15.85 -23.56
C SER A 63 10.64 15.46 -23.87
N TYR A 64 10.45 14.22 -24.32
CA TYR A 64 9.21 13.46 -24.24
C TYR A 64 8.37 13.97 -23.06
N ILE A 65 7.22 14.60 -23.32
CA ILE A 65 6.27 14.96 -22.28
C ILE A 65 5.74 13.64 -21.73
N GLN A 66 6.46 13.05 -20.78
CA GLN A 66 5.91 12.03 -19.91
C GLN A 66 4.78 12.71 -19.17
N LYS A 67 3.55 12.45 -19.59
CA LYS A 67 2.33 12.89 -18.92
C LYS A 67 2.47 12.45 -17.46
N LEU A 68 2.79 13.39 -16.58
CA LEU A 68 3.04 13.11 -15.17
C LEU A 68 1.80 12.40 -14.60
N ASN A 69 1.98 11.21 -14.04
CA ASN A 69 0.90 10.42 -13.42
C ASN A 69 0.61 10.97 -12.01
N ILE A 70 0.09 12.19 -11.95
CA ILE A 70 -0.23 12.89 -10.71
C ILE A 70 -1.75 13.00 -10.61
N SER A 71 -2.29 12.71 -9.43
CA SER A 71 -3.69 12.94 -9.07
C SER A 71 -3.72 13.96 -7.93
N ILE A 72 -4.52 15.01 -8.08
CA ILE A 72 -4.74 16.03 -7.06
C ILE A 72 -6.19 15.90 -6.62
N GLN A 73 -6.40 15.54 -5.36
CA GLN A 73 -7.71 15.36 -4.76
C GLN A 73 -7.76 16.15 -3.45
N SER A 74 -8.88 16.82 -3.18
CA SER A 74 -9.07 17.45 -1.86
C SER A 74 -9.21 16.37 -0.78
N LEU A 75 -8.90 16.70 0.48
CA LEU A 75 -9.05 15.76 1.60
C LEU A 75 -10.49 15.20 1.71
N SER A 76 -11.48 16.07 1.50
CA SER A 76 -12.90 15.71 1.53
C SER A 76 -13.29 14.72 0.44
N GLN A 77 -12.73 14.85 -0.78
CA GLN A 77 -13.01 14.00 -1.93
C GLN A 77 -12.16 12.72 -1.96
N SER A 78 -11.09 12.67 -1.16
CA SER A 78 -10.16 11.52 -1.07
C SER A 78 -10.41 10.74 0.22
N PHE A 79 -9.68 11.06 1.29
CA PHE A 79 -9.76 10.39 2.58
C PHE A 79 -11.18 10.43 3.17
N GLY A 80 -11.89 11.54 3.00
CA GLY A 80 -13.27 11.68 3.47
C GLY A 80 -14.25 10.69 2.83
N VAL A 81 -13.96 10.23 1.61
CA VAL A 81 -14.79 9.25 0.88
C VAL A 81 -14.28 7.83 1.08
N SER A 82 -12.97 7.61 0.95
CA SER A 82 -12.38 6.27 0.87
C SER A 82 -11.75 5.79 2.19
N GLY A 83 -11.39 6.70 3.10
CA GLY A 83 -10.55 6.41 4.27
C GLY A 83 -9.09 6.07 3.94
N ARG A 84 -8.65 6.23 2.68
CA ARG A 84 -7.30 5.86 2.22
C ARG A 84 -6.41 7.07 2.02
N LEU A 85 -5.15 6.93 2.44
CA LEU A 85 -4.09 7.94 2.29
C LEU A 85 -2.95 7.48 1.37
N ASP A 86 -2.97 6.24 0.90
CA ASP A 86 -1.95 5.72 0.00
C ASP A 86 -2.13 6.26 -1.42
N SER A 87 -1.03 6.71 -2.03
CA SER A 87 -1.04 7.32 -3.36
C SER A 87 -1.27 6.32 -4.48
N GLU A 88 -1.03 5.02 -4.24
CA GLU A 88 -1.32 3.99 -5.23
C GLU A 88 -2.81 3.94 -5.56
N TYR A 89 -3.68 4.03 -4.56
CA TYR A 89 -5.13 3.99 -4.76
C TYR A 89 -5.64 5.07 -5.73
N TYR A 90 -5.07 6.28 -5.67
CA TYR A 90 -5.48 7.44 -6.49
C TYR A 90 -4.79 7.52 -7.87
N GLN A 91 -4.13 6.45 -8.34
CA GLN A 91 -3.61 6.43 -9.70
C GLN A 91 -4.77 6.40 -10.72
N VAL A 92 -4.68 7.23 -11.76
CA VAL A 92 -5.69 7.38 -12.82
C VAL A 92 -6.14 6.05 -13.45
N LYS A 93 -5.23 5.07 -13.52
CA LYS A 93 -5.56 3.73 -14.06
C LYS A 93 -6.61 3.00 -13.21
N TYR A 94 -6.60 3.16 -11.89
CA TYR A 94 -7.56 2.51 -11.01
C TYR A 94 -8.92 3.20 -11.04
N GLU A 95 -8.94 4.54 -11.10
CA GLU A 95 -10.19 5.30 -11.31
C GLU A 95 -10.90 4.86 -12.61
N ARG A 96 -10.14 4.70 -13.71
CA ARG A 96 -10.68 4.18 -14.97
C ARG A 96 -11.23 2.77 -14.85
N ASN A 97 -10.49 1.86 -14.21
CA ASN A 97 -10.94 0.48 -14.00
C ASN A 97 -12.23 0.44 -13.17
N GLU A 98 -12.31 1.25 -12.11
CA GLU A 98 -13.49 1.34 -11.27
C GLU A 98 -14.71 1.88 -12.04
N ALA A 99 -14.53 2.89 -12.88
CA ALA A 99 -15.58 3.41 -13.75
C ALA A 99 -16.10 2.33 -14.72
N VAL A 100 -15.20 1.54 -15.32
CA VAL A 100 -15.58 0.41 -16.21
C VAL A 100 -16.38 -0.65 -15.44
N ILE A 101 -15.92 -1.06 -14.26
CA ILE A 101 -16.63 -2.04 -13.42
C ILE A 101 -18.02 -1.53 -13.07
N LYS A 102 -18.14 -0.27 -12.63
CA LYS A 102 -19.41 0.35 -12.23
C LYS A 102 -20.37 0.62 -13.40
N SER A 103 -19.88 0.63 -14.64
CA SER A 103 -20.72 0.77 -15.85
C SER A 103 -21.54 -0.48 -16.17
N LYS A 104 -21.28 -1.61 -15.50
CA LYS A 104 -21.97 -2.89 -15.64
C LYS A 104 -22.67 -3.25 -14.32
N PRO A 105 -23.63 -4.19 -14.31
CA PRO A 105 -24.13 -4.74 -13.05
C PRO A 105 -22.96 -5.27 -12.21
N TYR A 106 -22.83 -4.76 -10.99
CA TYR A 106 -21.76 -5.12 -10.07
C TYR A 106 -22.30 -5.27 -8.65
N ALA A 107 -21.61 -6.04 -7.84
CA ALA A 107 -21.86 -6.17 -6.41
C ALA A 107 -20.54 -6.28 -5.67
N ARG A 108 -20.47 -5.76 -4.45
CA ARG A 108 -19.26 -5.91 -3.62
C ARG A 108 -19.28 -7.28 -2.99
N LEU A 109 -18.13 -7.94 -2.92
CA LEU A 109 -18.02 -9.28 -2.34
C LEU A 109 -18.61 -9.35 -0.93
N LYS A 110 -18.33 -8.37 -0.08
CA LYS A 110 -18.85 -8.27 1.30
C LYS A 110 -20.39 -8.19 1.40
N ASP A 111 -21.06 -7.77 0.32
CA ASP A 111 -22.52 -7.65 0.28
C ASP A 111 -23.18 -8.99 -0.12
N ILE A 112 -22.39 -9.96 -0.61
CA ILE A 112 -22.85 -11.25 -1.13
C ILE A 112 -22.41 -12.40 -0.22
N VAL A 113 -21.26 -12.27 0.43
CA VAL A 113 -20.68 -13.33 1.27
C VAL A 113 -20.29 -12.80 2.65
N ALA A 114 -20.37 -13.67 3.65
CA ALA A 114 -19.79 -13.41 4.96
C ALA A 114 -18.28 -13.67 4.90
N ILE A 115 -17.49 -12.60 5.01
CA ILE A 115 -16.03 -12.69 5.05
C ILE A 115 -15.59 -12.87 6.50
N LYS A 116 -14.96 -14.01 6.81
CA LYS A 116 -14.37 -14.28 8.12
C LYS A 116 -12.84 -14.31 7.99
N LYS A 117 -12.17 -13.50 8.82
CA LYS A 117 -10.72 -13.57 8.98
C LYS A 117 -10.39 -14.68 9.99
N SER A 118 -9.27 -15.35 9.78
CA SER A 118 -8.71 -16.28 10.76
C SER A 118 -7.76 -15.56 11.72
N ILE A 119 -6.96 -16.34 12.44
CA ILE A 119 -5.97 -15.91 13.41
C ILE A 119 -4.58 -15.71 12.78
N GLU A 120 -3.78 -14.87 13.42
CA GLU A 120 -2.37 -14.66 13.11
C GLU A 120 -1.54 -14.97 14.36
N PRO A 121 -1.43 -16.26 14.75
CA PRO A 121 -0.57 -16.66 15.85
C PRO A 121 0.88 -16.26 15.55
N GLY A 122 1.57 -15.74 16.58
CA GLY A 122 3.01 -15.52 16.51
C GLY A 122 3.76 -16.85 16.43
N SER A 123 5.02 -16.80 15.99
CA SER A 123 5.86 -18.00 15.84
C SER A 123 6.05 -18.78 17.15
N GLU A 124 5.93 -18.10 18.28
CA GLU A 124 5.97 -18.67 19.63
C GLU A 124 4.80 -19.62 19.94
N ALA A 125 3.69 -19.53 19.22
CA ALA A 125 2.54 -20.43 19.35
C ALA A 125 2.66 -21.68 18.47
N TYR A 126 3.68 -21.76 17.62
CA TYR A 126 3.89 -22.92 16.75
C TYR A 126 4.40 -24.12 17.54
N ARG A 127 3.81 -25.28 17.24
CA ARG A 127 4.15 -26.58 17.81
C ARG A 127 4.32 -27.60 16.69
N GLU A 128 4.87 -28.75 17.04
CA GLU A 128 5.11 -29.85 16.09
C GLU A 128 3.91 -30.81 15.99
N ASN A 129 3.01 -30.81 16.99
CA ASN A 129 1.88 -31.76 17.07
C ASN A 129 0.57 -31.03 17.44
N GLU A 130 -0.56 -31.74 17.29
CA GLU A 130 -1.95 -31.35 17.56
C GLU A 130 -2.77 -30.89 16.35
N ILE A 131 -2.85 -29.57 16.09
CA ILE A 131 -3.79 -29.02 15.10
C ILE A 131 -3.01 -28.40 13.93
N PRO A 132 -3.04 -29.01 12.72
CA PRO A 132 -2.36 -28.45 11.56
C PRO A 132 -2.84 -27.04 11.22
N PHE A 133 -1.90 -26.10 11.16
CA PHE A 133 -2.15 -24.72 10.80
C PHE A 133 -1.86 -24.48 9.32
N ILE A 134 -2.89 -24.24 8.51
CA ILE A 134 -2.76 -24.03 7.06
C ILE A 134 -2.44 -22.56 6.79
N ARG A 135 -1.23 -22.31 6.28
CA ARG A 135 -0.81 -20.99 5.84
C ARG A 135 -1.07 -20.78 4.37
N VAL A 136 -0.95 -19.53 3.95
CA VAL A 136 -0.96 -19.12 2.55
C VAL A 136 -0.02 -19.94 1.67
N SER A 137 1.13 -20.37 2.21
CA SER A 137 2.12 -21.21 1.51
C SER A 137 1.66 -22.64 1.28
N ASN A 138 0.68 -23.12 2.05
CA ASN A 138 0.15 -24.48 1.94
C ASN A 138 -1.00 -24.55 0.90
N LEU A 139 -1.46 -23.42 0.37
CA LEU A 139 -2.55 -23.39 -0.62
C LEU A 139 -1.99 -23.50 -2.05
N ASN A 140 -2.39 -24.57 -2.74
CA ASN A 140 -2.17 -24.78 -4.18
C ASN A 140 -3.48 -24.46 -4.94
N PRO A 141 -3.44 -24.19 -6.26
CA PRO A 141 -4.64 -23.82 -7.03
C PRO A 141 -5.80 -24.84 -6.97
N PHE A 142 -5.50 -26.11 -6.70
CA PHE A 142 -6.47 -27.21 -6.74
C PHE A 142 -6.55 -28.02 -5.44
N GLU A 143 -5.65 -27.75 -4.47
CA GLU A 143 -5.54 -28.56 -3.27
C GLU A 143 -4.93 -27.77 -2.10
N ILE A 144 -5.10 -28.32 -0.90
CA ILE A 144 -4.46 -27.83 0.33
C ILE A 144 -3.34 -28.82 0.67
N GLY A 145 -2.10 -28.34 0.65
CA GLY A 145 -0.93 -29.11 1.04
C GLY A 145 -0.85 -29.35 2.55
N SER A 146 0.03 -30.28 2.95
CA SER A 146 0.31 -30.55 4.36
C SER A 146 0.95 -29.34 5.05
N SER A 147 0.77 -29.25 6.37
CA SER A 147 1.47 -28.28 7.22
C SER A 147 2.38 -28.99 8.21
N GLU A 148 3.61 -28.49 8.33
CA GLU A 148 4.58 -28.88 9.36
C GLU A 148 4.41 -28.06 10.64
N ILE A 149 3.53 -27.04 10.61
CA ILE A 149 3.27 -26.16 11.73
C ILE A 149 1.91 -26.53 12.31
N CYS A 150 1.88 -26.81 13.61
CA CYS A 150 0.67 -27.03 14.37
C CYS A 150 0.46 -25.93 15.42
N LEU A 151 -0.78 -25.82 15.90
CA LEU A 151 -1.16 -25.01 17.06
C LEU A 151 -1.65 -25.93 18.18
N ASP A 152 -1.51 -25.44 19.41
CA ASP A 152 -2.05 -26.08 20.61
C ASP A 152 -3.45 -25.52 20.89
N SER A 153 -4.42 -26.39 21.14
CA SER A 153 -5.79 -25.97 21.48
C SER A 153 -5.87 -25.18 22.79
N ASN A 154 -4.96 -25.43 23.74
CA ASN A 154 -4.93 -24.80 25.06
C ASN A 154 -4.52 -23.32 25.00
N ASP A 155 -3.91 -22.87 23.90
CA ASP A 155 -3.52 -21.47 23.70
C ASP A 155 -4.73 -20.57 23.36
N PHE A 156 -5.93 -21.15 23.19
CA PHE A 156 -7.12 -20.45 22.72
C PHE A 156 -8.33 -20.73 23.62
N ARG A 157 -9.36 -19.88 23.51
CA ARG A 157 -10.61 -20.12 24.22
C ARG A 157 -11.31 -21.35 23.66
N GLU A 158 -12.04 -22.05 24.50
CA GLU A 158 -12.86 -23.20 24.09
C GLU A 158 -13.77 -22.82 22.91
N GLY A 159 -13.69 -23.59 21.82
CA GLY A 159 -14.50 -23.37 20.61
C GLY A 159 -14.00 -22.26 19.67
N GLU A 160 -12.98 -21.49 20.06
CA GLU A 160 -12.45 -20.40 19.25
C GLU A 160 -11.85 -20.92 17.94
N LEU A 161 -10.99 -21.93 18.05
CA LEU A 161 -10.32 -22.58 16.92
C LEU A 161 -11.31 -23.28 15.99
N GLU A 162 -12.24 -24.04 16.56
CA GLU A 162 -13.26 -24.78 15.82
C GLU A 162 -14.16 -23.84 15.03
N SER A 163 -14.42 -22.64 15.55
CA SER A 163 -15.20 -21.63 14.83
C SER A 163 -14.50 -21.18 13.54
N LEU A 164 -13.17 -21.27 13.47
CA LEU A 164 -12.34 -20.80 12.35
C LEU A 164 -12.10 -21.89 11.30
N TYR A 165 -12.49 -23.13 11.58
CA TYR A 165 -12.35 -24.21 10.61
C TYR A 165 -13.25 -23.96 9.40
N PRO A 166 -12.70 -23.97 8.17
CA PRO A 166 -13.48 -23.84 6.97
C PRO A 166 -14.40 -25.05 6.87
N LYS A 167 -15.64 -24.78 6.52
CA LYS A 167 -16.65 -25.83 6.30
C LYS A 167 -16.59 -26.26 4.85
N LYS A 168 -17.23 -27.40 4.54
CA LYS A 168 -17.48 -27.78 3.16
C LYS A 168 -18.12 -26.60 2.40
N ASP A 169 -17.70 -26.42 1.15
CA ASP A 169 -18.15 -25.33 0.26
C ASP A 169 -17.70 -23.91 0.67
N THR A 170 -16.75 -23.80 1.61
CA THR A 170 -16.08 -22.53 1.92
C THR A 170 -15.06 -22.18 0.85
N ILE A 171 -15.12 -20.96 0.31
CA ILE A 171 -14.12 -20.45 -0.63
C ILE A 171 -12.95 -19.84 0.15
N LEU A 172 -11.74 -20.33 -0.11
CA LEU A 172 -10.51 -19.78 0.47
C LEU A 172 -9.94 -18.71 -0.48
N LEU A 173 -9.72 -17.51 0.05
CA LEU A 173 -9.11 -16.41 -0.69
C LEU A 173 -7.69 -16.18 -0.20
N ARG A 174 -6.73 -16.09 -1.14
CA ARG A 174 -5.34 -15.77 -0.85
C ARG A 174 -5.10 -14.28 -1.08
N MET A 175 -4.67 -13.55 -0.05
CA MET A 175 -4.28 -12.15 -0.16
C MET A 175 -2.79 -11.99 0.18
N ILE A 176 -2.00 -11.46 -0.76
CA ILE A 176 -0.57 -11.16 -0.56
C ILE A 176 -0.47 -9.69 -0.16
N ALA A 177 -0.92 -9.42 1.07
CA ALA A 177 -0.69 -8.23 1.88
C ALA A 177 -1.58 -8.45 3.11
N LEU A 178 -1.01 -8.92 4.21
CA LEU A 178 -1.70 -9.47 5.39
C LEU A 178 -2.39 -10.83 5.13
N ALA A 179 -1.61 -11.89 5.35
CA ALA A 179 -2.01 -13.04 6.16
C ALA A 179 -3.50 -13.46 6.13
N LEU A 180 -3.89 -14.26 5.15
CA LEU A 180 -5.10 -15.11 5.22
C LEU A 180 -4.67 -16.51 5.64
N HIS A 181 -4.86 -16.83 6.91
CA HIS A 181 -4.54 -18.13 7.50
C HIS A 181 -5.81 -18.94 7.66
N ILE A 182 -5.80 -20.26 7.59
CA ILE A 182 -6.99 -21.11 7.77
C ILE A 182 -6.55 -22.33 8.59
N MET A 183 -7.44 -22.93 9.37
CA MET A 183 -7.13 -24.16 10.13
C MET A 183 -8.01 -25.31 9.69
N TRP A 184 -7.50 -26.54 9.70
CA TRP A 184 -8.24 -27.72 9.23
C TRP A 184 -8.34 -28.79 10.31
N LYS A 185 -9.49 -29.48 10.40
CA LYS A 185 -9.67 -30.69 11.21
C LYS A 185 -9.76 -31.90 10.28
N LYS A 186 -8.95 -32.93 10.54
CA LYS A 186 -9.01 -34.24 9.86
C LYS A 186 -10.43 -34.80 10.01
N ILE A 187 -11.13 -35.01 8.89
CA ILE A 187 -12.35 -35.82 8.80
C ILE A 187 -11.90 -37.26 8.52
#